data_AF-A0A960MNU5-F1
#
_entry.id   AF-A0A960MNU5-F1
#
_cell.length_a   1.000
_cell.length_b   1.000
_cell.length_c   1.000
_cell.angle_alpha   90.00
_cell.angle_beta   90.00
_cell.angle_gamma   90.00
#
_symmetry.space_group_name_H-M   'P 1'
#
loop_
_entity.id
_entity.type
_entity.pdbx_description
1 polymer ?
#
loop_
_entity_poly.entity_id
_entity_poly.type
_entity_poly.pdbx_seq_one_letter_code
_entity_poly.pdbx_strand_id
1 'polypeptide(L)'
;EKYWMPVDLYVGGVEHAVLHLLYARFWHKVLYDCGDVSTLEPFQTLRNQGLVTAKAYKKLGGGYVSPEEGKKDPSTIEQVEKMSKSKLNGVTPDEIVEEYGADSLRLYEMFMGPFDKEKLWNSEAISGCRRFLDRFYALVFSDKVTNKPLDEGLKLAHILADGVQKDIEAMLFNIAIAKMMEFINAFSKLESYPKEALGIATQVLSPFAPHMAEECWEKLGRVESITFAPYPKVNPKYLAEDTVSYVIQVNGKFRAKWDLSKGKKKEELLEMAKQDKKIQKFLTGEIKKVIFVPNKLLNIVA
;
A
#
# COMPACT_ATOMS: atom_id res chain seq x y z
N GLU A 1 -19.05 -12.00 26.39
CA GLU A 1 -18.83 -10.55 26.20
C GLU A 1 -17.44 -10.13 26.67
N LYS A 2 -17.14 -10.17 27.98
CA LYS A 2 -15.86 -9.74 28.60
C LYS A 2 -14.56 -10.21 27.93
N TYR A 3 -14.57 -11.36 27.27
CA TYR A 3 -13.40 -11.86 26.54
C TYR A 3 -13.15 -11.12 25.21
N TRP A 4 -14.22 -10.74 24.48
CA TRP A 4 -14.15 -10.21 23.11
C TRP A 4 -14.50 -8.73 22.99
N MET A 5 -15.31 -8.19 23.90
CA MET A 5 -15.83 -6.82 23.80
C MET A 5 -14.93 -5.83 24.55
N PRO A 6 -14.91 -4.56 24.12
CA PRO A 6 -15.64 -4.01 22.97
C PRO A 6 -14.95 -4.31 21.63
N VAL A 7 -15.71 -4.32 20.53
CA VAL A 7 -15.14 -4.53 19.18
C VAL A 7 -14.08 -3.48 18.92
N ASP A 8 -12.85 -3.90 18.65
CA ASP A 8 -11.71 -2.97 18.45
C ASP A 8 -11.91 -2.09 17.21
N LEU A 9 -12.31 -2.70 16.10
CA LEU A 9 -12.51 -2.04 14.81
C LEU A 9 -13.80 -2.51 14.14
N TYR A 10 -14.73 -1.58 13.96
CA TYR A 10 -15.94 -1.77 13.16
C TYR A 10 -15.78 -1.07 11.81
N VAL A 11 -15.95 -1.83 10.73
CA VAL A 11 -15.91 -1.32 9.35
C VAL A 11 -17.32 -1.36 8.76
N GLY A 12 -17.81 -0.23 8.27
CA GLY A 12 -19.13 -0.15 7.66
C GLY A 12 -19.38 1.15 6.91
N GLY A 13 -20.17 1.10 5.85
CA GLY A 13 -20.43 2.26 5.01
C GLY A 13 -21.12 3.39 5.76
N VAL A 14 -20.85 4.64 5.36
CA VAL A 14 -21.42 5.83 6.00
C VAL A 14 -22.95 5.87 5.93
N GLU A 15 -23.56 5.14 4.99
CA GLU A 15 -25.01 4.98 4.88
C GLU A 15 -25.66 4.40 6.15
N HIS A 16 -24.88 3.75 7.01
CA HIS A 16 -25.37 3.15 8.26
C HIS A 16 -25.26 4.06 9.49
N ALA A 17 -24.77 5.30 9.33
CA ALA A 17 -24.45 6.21 10.43
C ALA A 17 -25.65 6.55 11.34
N VAL A 18 -26.82 6.81 10.76
CA VAL A 18 -27.99 7.33 11.51
C VAL A 18 -29.04 6.27 11.88
N LEU A 19 -28.89 5.05 11.38
CA LEU A 19 -29.83 3.95 11.65
C LEU A 19 -29.13 2.84 12.42
N HIS A 20 -28.57 1.87 11.70
CA HIS A 20 -27.95 0.68 12.27
C HIS A 20 -26.95 1.00 13.39
N LEU A 21 -26.04 1.98 13.19
CA LEU A 21 -25.06 2.33 14.23
C LEU A 21 -25.70 2.98 15.46
N LEU A 22 -26.78 3.75 15.29
CA LEU A 22 -27.52 4.31 16.41
C LEU A 22 -28.27 3.23 17.18
N TYR A 23 -28.94 2.31 16.48
CA TYR A 23 -29.64 1.19 17.08
C TYR A 23 -28.69 0.23 17.81
N ALA A 24 -27.53 -0.06 17.23
CA ALA A 24 -26.49 -0.87 17.87
C ALA A 24 -26.04 -0.24 19.20
N ARG A 25 -25.79 1.08 19.22
CA ARG A 25 -25.43 1.80 20.45
C ARG A 25 -26.57 1.83 21.46
N PHE A 26 -27.80 2.08 21.02
CA PHE A 26 -28.97 2.08 21.90
C PHE A 26 -29.15 0.72 22.59
N TRP A 27 -29.19 -0.37 21.83
CA TRP A 27 -29.34 -1.71 22.40
C TRP A 27 -28.16 -2.10 23.28
N HIS A 28 -26.93 -1.73 22.91
CA HIS A 28 -25.76 -1.98 23.76
C HIS A 28 -25.87 -1.29 25.13
N LYS A 29 -26.44 -0.07 25.17
CA LYS A 29 -26.70 0.64 26.44
C LYS A 29 -27.80 0.02 27.26
N VAL A 30 -28.88 -0.44 26.62
CA VAL A 30 -29.93 -1.20 27.34
C VAL A 30 -29.34 -2.45 27.99
N LEU A 31 -28.52 -3.20 27.26
CA LEU A 31 -27.83 -4.39 27.79
C LEU A 31 -26.83 -4.04 28.90
N TYR A 32 -26.18 -2.87 28.81
CA TYR A 32 -25.29 -2.39 29.86
C TYR A 32 -26.06 -2.08 31.15
N ASP A 33 -27.21 -1.41 31.03
CA ASP A 33 -28.10 -1.10 32.16
C ASP A 33 -28.69 -2.37 32.80
N CYS A 34 -28.91 -3.43 32.01
CA CYS A 34 -29.29 -4.76 32.49
C CYS A 34 -28.13 -5.55 33.14
N GLY A 35 -26.89 -5.09 33.01
CA GLY A 35 -25.69 -5.77 33.52
C GLY A 35 -25.19 -6.94 32.65
N ASP A 36 -25.71 -7.08 31.43
CA ASP A 36 -25.38 -8.18 30.50
C ASP A 36 -24.06 -7.94 29.73
N VAL A 37 -23.65 -6.68 29.61
CA VAL A 37 -22.38 -6.27 28.97
C VAL A 37 -21.60 -5.33 29.89
N SER A 38 -20.28 -5.36 29.77
CA SER A 38 -19.36 -4.65 30.67
C SER A 38 -18.92 -3.28 30.17
N THR A 39 -19.13 -2.97 28.88
CA THR A 39 -18.76 -1.71 28.26
C THR A 39 -19.97 -0.86 27.90
N LEU A 40 -19.82 0.47 27.94
CA LEU A 40 -20.89 1.41 27.63
C LEU A 40 -21.15 1.61 26.12
N GLU A 41 -20.14 1.33 25.29
CA GLU A 41 -20.19 1.44 23.83
C GLU A 41 -19.75 0.11 23.18
N PRO A 42 -20.37 -0.27 22.04
CA PRO A 42 -20.08 -1.55 21.37
C PRO A 42 -18.79 -1.54 20.55
N PHE A 43 -18.32 -0.37 20.08
CA PHE A 43 -17.21 -0.24 19.14
C PHE A 43 -16.18 0.77 19.65
N GLN A 44 -14.89 0.41 19.68
CA GLN A 44 -13.81 1.33 20.03
C GLN A 44 -13.47 2.25 18.86
N THR A 45 -13.34 1.67 17.67
CA THR A 45 -13.00 2.39 16.44
C THR A 45 -14.05 2.11 15.37
N LEU A 46 -14.56 3.18 14.73
CA LEU A 46 -15.38 3.11 13.52
C LEU A 46 -14.56 3.61 12.33
N ARG A 47 -14.60 2.86 11.22
CA ARG A 47 -14.03 3.26 9.94
C ARG A 47 -15.05 3.04 8.82
N ASN A 48 -15.27 4.08 8.03
CA ASN A 48 -16.20 4.01 6.92
C ASN A 48 -15.44 3.76 5.62
N GLN A 49 -15.72 2.65 4.95
CA GLN A 49 -15.23 2.45 3.59
C GLN A 49 -15.95 3.41 2.64
N GLY A 50 -15.24 3.86 1.62
CA GLY A 50 -15.86 4.60 0.52
C GLY A 50 -16.64 3.68 -0.41
N LEU A 51 -17.60 4.25 -1.13
CA LEU A 51 -18.46 3.51 -2.06
C LEU A 51 -17.69 3.10 -3.32
N VAL A 52 -18.00 1.91 -3.82
CA VAL A 52 -17.60 1.50 -5.17
C VAL A 52 -18.70 1.92 -6.15
N THR A 53 -18.31 2.72 -7.13
CA THR A 53 -19.20 3.22 -8.19
C THR A 53 -18.81 2.60 -9.53
N ALA A 54 -19.76 2.61 -10.47
CA ALA A 54 -19.57 2.15 -11.83
C ALA A 54 -20.35 3.04 -12.79
N LYS A 55 -19.92 3.02 -14.06
CA LYS A 55 -20.66 3.66 -15.15
C LYS A 55 -22.02 2.98 -15.30
N ALA A 56 -23.09 3.75 -15.17
CA ALA A 56 -24.47 3.36 -15.43
C ALA A 56 -24.97 4.11 -16.67
N TYR A 57 -25.86 3.47 -17.43
CA TYR A 57 -26.40 4.02 -18.67
C TYR A 57 -27.92 4.11 -18.55
N LYS A 58 -28.44 5.33 -18.64
CA LYS A 58 -29.86 5.63 -18.45
C LYS A 58 -30.50 6.08 -19.76
N LYS A 59 -31.67 5.53 -20.09
CA LYS A 59 -32.45 5.97 -21.26
C LYS A 59 -33.10 7.34 -21.00
N LEU A 60 -33.29 8.14 -22.06
CA LEU A 60 -33.97 9.44 -21.99
C LEU A 60 -35.38 9.36 -21.36
N GLY A 61 -36.10 8.26 -21.58
CA GLY A 61 -37.43 7.99 -20.98
C GLY A 61 -37.41 7.43 -19.54
N GLY A 62 -36.24 7.30 -18.92
CA GLY A 62 -36.05 6.59 -17.66
C GLY A 62 -35.72 5.11 -17.84
N GLY A 63 -35.27 4.47 -16.75
CA GLY A 63 -34.77 3.10 -16.76
C GLY A 63 -33.29 2.99 -17.14
N TYR A 64 -32.66 1.89 -16.70
CA TYR A 64 -31.26 1.58 -16.93
C TYR A 64 -31.10 0.48 -17.97
N VAL A 65 -29.96 0.50 -18.66
CA VAL A 65 -29.48 -0.60 -19.50
C VAL A 65 -28.10 -1.06 -19.03
N SER A 66 -27.69 -2.25 -19.47
CA SER A 66 -26.35 -2.75 -19.16
C SER A 66 -25.26 -1.85 -19.78
N PRO A 67 -24.05 -1.82 -19.20
CA PRO A 67 -22.92 -1.10 -19.79
C PRO A 67 -22.60 -1.48 -21.23
N GLU A 68 -22.83 -2.74 -21.62
CA GLU A 68 -22.58 -3.21 -22.98
C GLU A 68 -23.56 -2.64 -24.00
N GLU A 69 -24.83 -2.50 -23.62
CA GLU A 69 -25.88 -1.90 -24.45
C GLU A 69 -25.73 -0.38 -24.50
N GLY A 70 -25.56 0.26 -23.33
CA GLY A 70 -25.49 1.71 -23.21
C GLY A 70 -24.33 2.33 -23.99
N LYS A 71 -23.15 1.69 -23.98
CA LYS A 71 -22.00 2.15 -24.78
C LYS A 71 -22.27 2.17 -26.30
N LYS A 72 -23.20 1.35 -26.78
CA LYS A 72 -23.55 1.23 -28.20
C LYS A 72 -24.76 2.09 -28.59
N ASP A 73 -25.57 2.50 -27.61
CA ASP A 73 -26.79 3.28 -27.82
C ASP A 73 -26.55 4.78 -27.52
N PRO A 74 -26.46 5.64 -28.55
CA PRO A 74 -26.23 7.08 -28.38
C PRO A 74 -27.41 7.81 -27.72
N SER A 75 -28.57 7.17 -27.55
CA SER A 75 -29.73 7.73 -26.83
C SER A 75 -29.64 7.57 -25.31
N THR A 76 -28.61 6.88 -24.82
CA THR A 76 -28.37 6.69 -23.39
C THR A 76 -27.42 7.74 -22.81
N ILE A 77 -27.64 8.10 -21.55
CA ILE A 77 -26.81 9.03 -20.80
C ILE A 77 -25.89 8.22 -19.88
N GLU A 78 -24.58 8.36 -20.06
CA GLU A 78 -23.57 7.80 -19.16
C GLU A 78 -23.47 8.65 -17.89
N GLN A 79 -23.49 7.99 -16.73
CA GLN A 79 -23.34 8.62 -15.42
C GLN A 79 -22.61 7.67 -14.46
N VAL A 80 -21.88 8.23 -13.49
CA VAL A 80 -21.19 7.44 -12.45
C VAL A 80 -22.10 7.31 -11.24
N GLU A 81 -22.41 6.08 -10.87
CA GLU A 81 -23.33 5.80 -9.76
C GLU A 81 -22.88 4.63 -8.90
N LYS A 82 -23.34 4.59 -7.64
CA LYS A 82 -23.21 3.40 -6.75
C LYS A 82 -23.70 2.17 -7.50
N MET A 83 -22.90 1.09 -7.49
CA MET A 83 -23.28 -0.18 -8.07
C MET A 83 -24.56 -0.72 -7.43
N SER A 84 -25.54 -1.10 -8.27
CA SER A 84 -26.74 -1.80 -7.80
C SER A 84 -27.36 -2.66 -8.90
N LYS A 85 -28.06 -3.73 -8.50
CA LYS A 85 -28.82 -4.59 -9.42
C LYS A 85 -29.85 -3.78 -10.23
N SER A 86 -30.52 -2.81 -9.60
CA SER A 86 -31.52 -1.96 -10.26
C SER A 86 -30.95 -1.02 -11.34
N LYS A 87 -29.65 -0.73 -11.30
CA LYS A 87 -28.96 0.14 -12.26
C LYS A 87 -28.23 -0.64 -13.36
N LEU A 88 -28.25 -1.98 -13.28
CA LEU A 88 -27.58 -2.88 -14.21
C LEU A 88 -26.07 -2.60 -14.40
N ASN A 89 -25.44 -1.92 -13.44
CA ASN A 89 -24.02 -1.52 -13.47
C ASN A 89 -23.15 -2.29 -12.46
N GLY A 90 -23.71 -3.31 -11.81
CA GLY A 90 -22.98 -4.18 -10.89
C GLY A 90 -22.06 -5.13 -11.64
N VAL A 91 -20.89 -5.38 -11.08
CA VAL A 91 -19.96 -6.41 -11.56
C VAL A 91 -19.97 -7.55 -10.55
N THR A 92 -20.13 -8.78 -11.02
CA THR A 92 -20.20 -9.96 -10.15
C THR A 92 -18.77 -10.43 -9.80
N PRO A 93 -18.44 -10.64 -8.51
CA PRO A 93 -17.14 -11.16 -8.10
C PRO A 93 -16.77 -12.49 -8.76
N ASP A 94 -17.75 -13.38 -8.96
CA ASP A 94 -17.53 -14.74 -9.46
C ASP A 94 -16.84 -14.76 -10.83
N GLU A 95 -17.28 -13.92 -11.77
CA GLU A 95 -16.68 -13.81 -13.12
C GLU A 95 -15.22 -13.35 -13.04
N ILE A 96 -14.92 -12.40 -12.15
CA ILE A 96 -13.56 -11.89 -11.95
C ILE A 96 -12.68 -12.96 -11.30
N VAL A 97 -13.22 -13.70 -10.33
CA VAL A 97 -12.50 -14.78 -9.65
C VAL A 97 -12.17 -15.90 -10.62
N GLU A 98 -13.10 -16.25 -11.51
CA GLU A 98 -12.87 -17.26 -12.55
C GLU A 98 -11.78 -16.81 -13.55
N GLU A 99 -11.79 -15.55 -13.98
CA GLU A 99 -10.83 -15.03 -14.95
C GLU A 99 -9.45 -14.71 -14.34
N TYR A 100 -9.41 -14.06 -13.18
CA TYR A 100 -8.19 -13.49 -12.59
C TYR A 100 -7.74 -14.16 -11.28
N GLY A 101 -8.62 -14.90 -10.60
CA GLY A 101 -8.38 -15.47 -9.28
C GLY A 101 -8.75 -14.52 -8.13
N ALA A 102 -9.12 -15.11 -6.98
CA ALA A 102 -9.57 -14.36 -5.80
C ALA A 102 -8.54 -13.35 -5.28
N ASP A 103 -7.25 -13.71 -5.29
CA ASP A 103 -6.19 -12.82 -4.81
C ASP A 103 -5.99 -11.59 -5.69
N SER A 104 -6.21 -11.71 -7.01
CA SER A 104 -6.16 -10.58 -7.93
C SER A 104 -7.29 -9.59 -7.65
N LEU A 105 -8.50 -10.10 -7.39
CA LEU A 105 -9.65 -9.28 -7.00
C LEU A 105 -9.41 -8.58 -5.66
N ARG A 106 -9.00 -9.32 -4.63
CA ARG A 106 -8.72 -8.77 -3.29
C ARG A 106 -7.67 -7.66 -3.33
N LEU A 107 -6.56 -7.90 -4.04
CA LEU A 107 -5.53 -6.88 -4.23
C LEU A 107 -6.08 -5.66 -4.95
N TYR A 108 -6.87 -5.85 -6.02
CA TYR A 108 -7.45 -4.74 -6.75
C TYR A 108 -8.36 -3.88 -5.88
N GLU A 109 -9.26 -4.49 -5.10
CA GLU A 109 -10.16 -3.79 -4.19
C GLU A 109 -9.41 -2.95 -3.15
N MET A 110 -8.30 -3.46 -2.65
CA MET A 110 -7.46 -2.76 -1.68
C MET A 110 -6.52 -1.73 -2.33
N PHE A 111 -6.25 -1.83 -3.63
CA PHE A 111 -5.31 -0.98 -4.36
C PHE A 111 -5.96 0.19 -5.10
N MET A 112 -7.23 0.07 -5.50
CA MET A 112 -7.93 1.04 -6.35
C MET A 112 -7.99 2.48 -5.81
N GLY A 113 -7.74 2.69 -4.51
CA GLY A 113 -7.60 4.01 -3.91
C GLY A 113 -7.65 3.97 -2.38
N PRO A 114 -7.60 5.14 -1.72
CA PRO A 114 -7.70 5.22 -0.27
C PRO A 114 -8.99 4.58 0.26
N PHE A 115 -8.88 3.81 1.34
CA PHE A 115 -9.95 2.98 1.87
C PHE A 115 -11.29 3.73 2.06
N ASP A 116 -11.24 4.96 2.58
CA ASP A 116 -12.38 5.79 2.96
C ASP A 116 -12.97 6.65 1.81
N LYS A 117 -12.36 6.64 0.63
CA LYS A 117 -12.82 7.44 -0.52
C LYS A 117 -13.65 6.63 -1.49
N GLU A 118 -14.58 7.31 -2.16
CA GLU A 118 -15.33 6.75 -3.29
C GLU A 118 -14.36 6.32 -4.41
N LYS A 119 -14.64 5.19 -5.05
CA LYS A 119 -13.77 4.57 -6.05
C LYS A 119 -14.58 4.16 -7.27
N LEU A 120 -14.12 4.58 -8.44
CA LEU A 120 -14.68 4.13 -9.71
C LEU A 120 -14.09 2.76 -10.06
N TRP A 121 -14.96 1.78 -10.24
CA TRP A 121 -14.58 0.45 -10.67
C TRP A 121 -14.02 0.45 -12.10
N ASN A 122 -12.92 -0.27 -12.28
CA ASN A 122 -12.23 -0.45 -13.55
C ASN A 122 -11.65 -1.88 -13.64
N SER A 123 -12.37 -2.77 -14.33
CA SER A 123 -11.94 -4.16 -14.52
C SER A 123 -10.59 -4.30 -15.24
N GLU A 124 -10.23 -3.35 -16.12
CA GLU A 124 -8.96 -3.42 -16.87
C GLU A 124 -7.73 -3.33 -15.94
N ALA A 125 -7.88 -2.67 -14.79
CA ALA A 125 -6.83 -2.51 -13.80
C ALA A 125 -6.53 -3.79 -12.99
N ILE A 126 -7.45 -4.76 -12.99
CA ILE A 126 -7.27 -6.06 -12.30
C ILE A 126 -6.11 -6.84 -12.91
N SER A 127 -5.96 -6.76 -14.24
CA SER A 127 -4.83 -7.36 -14.95
C SER A 127 -3.47 -6.88 -14.42
N GLY A 128 -3.39 -5.65 -13.92
CA GLY A 128 -2.18 -5.11 -13.29
C GLY A 128 -1.86 -5.79 -11.96
N CYS A 129 -2.88 -6.06 -11.14
CA CYS A 129 -2.74 -6.80 -9.89
C CYS A 129 -2.34 -8.25 -10.15
N ARG A 130 -2.93 -8.89 -11.17
CA ARG A 130 -2.54 -10.23 -11.59
C ARG A 130 -1.08 -10.31 -12.03
N ARG A 131 -0.63 -9.39 -12.90
CA ARG A 131 0.79 -9.32 -13.31
C ARG A 131 1.74 -9.10 -12.14
N PHE A 132 1.34 -8.32 -11.13
CA PHE A 132 2.11 -8.16 -9.90
C PHE A 132 2.25 -9.49 -9.16
N LEU A 133 1.15 -10.22 -8.97
CA LEU A 133 1.16 -11.54 -8.33
C LEU A 133 2.04 -12.55 -9.10
N ASP A 134 1.91 -12.60 -10.43
CA ASP A 134 2.72 -13.49 -11.28
C ASP A 134 4.23 -13.17 -11.13
N ARG A 135 4.60 -11.90 -11.04
CA ARG A 135 5.99 -11.48 -10.78
C ARG A 135 6.47 -11.87 -9.39
N PHE A 136 5.62 -11.74 -8.37
CA PHE A 136 5.96 -12.17 -7.00
C PHE A 136 6.20 -13.68 -6.97
N TYR A 137 5.28 -14.46 -7.55
CA TYR A 137 5.40 -15.91 -7.69
C TYR A 137 6.69 -16.29 -8.41
N ALA A 138 7.00 -15.64 -9.53
CA ALA A 138 8.24 -15.89 -10.28
C ALA A 138 9.51 -15.63 -9.46
N LEU A 139 9.52 -14.66 -8.53
CA LEU A 139 10.67 -14.46 -7.63
C LEU A 139 10.86 -15.65 -6.68
N VAL A 140 9.77 -16.15 -6.09
CA VAL A 140 9.79 -17.27 -5.14
C VAL A 140 10.16 -18.60 -5.80
N PHE A 141 9.76 -18.78 -7.05
CA PHE A 141 10.04 -20.00 -7.82
C PHE A 141 11.30 -19.92 -8.69
N SER A 142 12.07 -18.83 -8.59
CA SER A 142 13.29 -18.64 -9.36
C SER A 142 14.45 -19.53 -8.87
N ASP A 143 15.31 -19.96 -9.80
CA ASP A 143 16.57 -20.63 -9.47
C ASP A 143 17.58 -19.72 -8.74
N LYS A 144 17.33 -18.41 -8.70
CA LYS A 144 18.11 -17.45 -7.90
C LYS A 144 17.87 -17.58 -6.40
N VAL A 145 16.84 -18.31 -5.96
CA VAL A 145 16.53 -18.48 -4.54
C VAL A 145 17.64 -19.25 -3.83
N THR A 146 18.15 -18.69 -2.73
CA THR A 146 19.29 -19.25 -2.00
C THR A 146 19.14 -19.12 -0.49
N ASN A 147 19.75 -20.04 0.24
CA ASN A 147 19.88 -19.97 1.70
C ASN A 147 21.01 -19.02 2.16
N LYS A 148 21.83 -18.51 1.22
CA LYS A 148 22.88 -17.55 1.55
C LYS A 148 22.25 -16.18 1.85
N PRO A 149 22.63 -15.51 2.95
CA PRO A 149 22.16 -14.17 3.21
C PRO A 149 22.73 -13.18 2.18
N LEU A 150 21.91 -12.24 1.75
CA LEU A 150 22.33 -11.06 1.00
C LEU A 150 21.75 -9.83 1.72
N ASP A 151 22.64 -8.99 2.24
CA ASP A 151 22.25 -7.90 3.13
C ASP A 151 21.31 -6.89 2.45
N GLU A 152 21.54 -6.62 1.16
CA GLU A 152 20.67 -5.77 0.34
C GLU A 152 19.24 -6.33 0.24
N GLY A 153 19.09 -7.65 0.00
CA GLY A 153 17.78 -8.30 -0.08
C GLY A 153 17.04 -8.30 1.26
N LEU A 154 17.76 -8.56 2.36
CA LEU A 154 17.20 -8.47 3.72
C LEU A 154 16.80 -7.04 4.07
N LYS A 155 17.61 -6.05 3.70
CA LYS A 155 17.29 -4.62 3.89
C LYS A 155 15.98 -4.24 3.22
N LEU A 156 15.82 -4.61 1.94
CA LEU A 156 14.58 -4.37 1.19
C LEU A 156 13.37 -5.02 1.87
N ALA A 157 13.49 -6.27 2.31
CA ALA A 157 12.37 -6.99 2.92
C ALA A 157 11.97 -6.43 4.30
N HIS A 158 12.93 -6.01 5.13
CA HIS A 158 12.63 -5.40 6.42
C HIS A 158 12.04 -3.99 6.30
N ILE A 159 12.50 -3.18 5.34
CA ILE A 159 11.88 -1.88 5.02
C ILE A 159 10.44 -2.09 4.53
N LEU A 160 10.23 -3.10 3.67
CA LEU A 160 8.89 -3.46 3.20
C LEU A 160 7.97 -3.82 4.38
N ALA A 161 8.41 -4.72 5.26
CA ALA A 161 7.62 -5.18 6.41
C ALA A 161 7.25 -4.02 7.36
N ASP A 162 8.21 -3.17 7.73
CA ASP A 162 7.94 -2.00 8.57
C ASP A 162 6.96 -1.02 7.90
N GLY A 163 7.19 -0.75 6.61
CA GLY A 163 6.38 0.16 5.84
C GLY A 163 4.94 -0.31 5.67
N VAL A 164 4.74 -1.61 5.37
CA VAL A 164 3.42 -2.20 5.16
C VAL A 164 2.66 -2.38 6.48
N GLN A 165 3.34 -2.75 7.57
CA GLN A 165 2.70 -2.83 8.89
C GLN A 165 2.04 -1.50 9.26
N LYS A 166 2.80 -0.39 9.17
CA LYS A 166 2.29 0.96 9.48
C LYS A 166 1.13 1.36 8.58
N ASP A 167 1.19 1.00 7.31
CA ASP A 167 0.11 1.30 6.36
C ASP A 167 -1.14 0.47 6.65
N ILE A 168 -1.03 -0.81 7.03
CA ILE A 168 -2.18 -1.64 7.43
C ILE A 168 -2.83 -1.08 8.69
N GLU A 169 -2.04 -0.76 9.72
CA GLU A 169 -2.52 -0.14 10.97
C GLU A 169 -3.23 1.21 10.71
N ALA A 170 -2.76 1.96 9.71
CA ALA A 170 -3.37 3.22 9.27
C ALA A 170 -4.50 3.05 8.23
N MET A 171 -4.82 1.82 7.81
CA MET A 171 -5.75 1.50 6.72
C MET A 171 -5.41 2.14 5.36
N LEU A 172 -4.13 2.36 5.10
CA LEU A 172 -3.55 2.86 3.84
C LEU A 172 -3.19 1.72 2.89
N PHE A 173 -4.15 0.81 2.63
CA PHE A 173 -3.91 -0.44 1.90
C PHE A 173 -3.35 -0.25 0.48
N ASN A 174 -3.78 0.81 -0.21
CA ASN A 174 -3.29 1.13 -1.55
C ASN A 174 -1.80 1.52 -1.54
N ILE A 175 -1.33 2.21 -0.49
CA ILE A 175 0.07 2.56 -0.30
C ILE A 175 0.88 1.32 0.08
N ALA A 176 0.34 0.44 0.94
CA ALA A 176 0.96 -0.84 1.29
C ALA A 176 1.25 -1.68 0.03
N ILE A 177 0.27 -1.79 -0.87
CA ILE A 177 0.41 -2.54 -2.13
C ILE A 177 1.41 -1.87 -3.06
N ALA A 178 1.42 -0.53 -3.16
CA ALA A 178 2.43 0.19 -3.93
C ALA A 178 3.86 -0.10 -3.44
N LYS A 179 4.09 -0.14 -2.11
CA LYS A 179 5.39 -0.52 -1.52
C LYS A 179 5.79 -1.95 -1.88
N MET A 180 4.85 -2.89 -1.91
CA MET A 180 5.12 -4.26 -2.37
C MET A 180 5.53 -4.29 -3.85
N MET A 181 4.89 -3.49 -4.71
CA MET A 181 5.29 -3.36 -6.12
C MET A 181 6.70 -2.76 -6.28
N GLU A 182 7.03 -1.72 -5.50
CA GLU A 182 8.36 -1.13 -5.45
C GLU A 182 9.42 -2.12 -4.98
N PHE A 183 9.11 -2.91 -3.94
CA PHE A 183 9.96 -3.99 -3.46
C PHE A 183 10.29 -4.97 -4.58
N ILE A 184 9.30 -5.49 -5.32
CA ILE A 184 9.57 -6.42 -6.42
C ILE A 184 10.48 -5.78 -7.47
N ASN A 185 10.26 -4.51 -7.82
CA ASN A 185 11.06 -3.78 -8.81
C ASN A 185 12.53 -3.61 -8.38
N ALA A 186 12.79 -3.47 -7.09
CA ALA A 186 14.15 -3.41 -6.54
C ALA A 186 14.76 -4.81 -6.38
N PHE A 187 14.04 -5.73 -5.75
CA PHE A 187 14.49 -7.07 -5.39
C PHE A 187 14.79 -7.94 -6.62
N SER A 188 14.04 -7.78 -7.72
CA SER A 188 14.28 -8.54 -8.95
C SER A 188 15.61 -8.22 -9.64
N LYS A 189 16.29 -7.14 -9.25
CA LYS A 189 17.60 -6.74 -9.80
C LYS A 189 18.76 -7.42 -9.10
N LEU A 190 18.53 -8.06 -7.97
CA LEU A 190 19.57 -8.74 -7.21
C LEU A 190 20.11 -9.95 -7.98
N GLU A 191 21.38 -10.25 -7.72
CA GLU A 191 22.06 -11.42 -8.29
C GLU A 191 21.49 -12.73 -7.74
N SER A 192 21.08 -12.72 -6.47
CA SER A 192 20.47 -13.87 -5.78
C SER A 192 19.34 -13.40 -4.85
N TYR A 193 18.41 -14.31 -4.55
CA TYR A 193 17.22 -14.02 -3.75
C TYR A 193 17.31 -14.76 -2.41
N PRO A 194 17.64 -14.07 -1.30
CA PRO A 194 17.66 -14.71 0.01
C PRO A 194 16.30 -15.26 0.36
N LYS A 195 16.27 -16.55 0.67
CA LYS A 195 15.06 -17.29 1.05
C LYS A 195 14.35 -16.65 2.25
N GLU A 196 15.13 -16.11 3.20
CA GLU A 196 14.62 -15.40 4.37
C GLU A 196 13.92 -14.08 3.98
N ALA A 197 14.50 -13.29 3.08
CA ALA A 197 13.91 -12.04 2.61
C ALA A 197 12.60 -12.27 1.86
N LEU A 198 12.55 -13.31 1.01
CA LEU A 198 11.31 -13.73 0.35
C LEU A 198 10.27 -14.20 1.36
N GLY A 199 10.66 -14.94 2.40
CA GLY A 199 9.76 -15.34 3.47
C GLY A 199 9.09 -14.15 4.16
N ILE A 200 9.87 -13.11 4.51
CA ILE A 200 9.32 -11.85 5.06
C ILE A 200 8.32 -11.23 4.09
N ALA A 201 8.68 -11.11 2.80
CA ALA A 201 7.79 -10.53 1.79
C ALA A 201 6.51 -11.35 1.59
N THR A 202 6.57 -12.68 1.71
CA THR A 202 5.39 -13.56 1.62
C THR A 202 4.44 -13.36 2.80
N GLN A 203 4.97 -13.18 4.01
CA GLN A 203 4.14 -12.85 5.17
C GLN A 203 3.48 -11.48 5.03
N VAL A 204 4.19 -10.51 4.45
CA VAL A 204 3.65 -9.17 4.14
C VAL A 204 2.52 -9.25 3.09
N LEU A 205 2.62 -10.15 2.12
CA LEU A 205 1.61 -10.35 1.07
C LEU A 205 0.33 -11.02 1.60
N SER A 206 0.45 -11.91 2.59
CA SER A 206 -0.62 -12.80 3.08
C SER A 206 -1.96 -12.11 3.42
N PRO A 207 -2.01 -10.94 4.08
CA PRO A 207 -3.29 -10.26 4.34
C PRO A 207 -4.07 -9.89 3.07
N PHE A 208 -3.36 -9.65 1.96
CA PHE A 208 -3.95 -9.20 0.70
C PHE A 208 -4.22 -10.36 -0.26
N ALA A 209 -3.26 -11.27 -0.41
CA ALA A 209 -3.31 -12.42 -1.32
C ALA A 209 -2.94 -13.73 -0.58
N PRO A 210 -3.84 -14.22 0.29
CA PRO A 210 -3.52 -15.34 1.19
C PRO A 210 -3.25 -16.65 0.46
N HIS A 211 -3.94 -16.94 -0.65
CA HIS A 211 -3.79 -18.21 -1.35
C HIS A 211 -2.41 -18.31 -2.03
N MET A 212 -2.01 -17.25 -2.73
CA MET A 212 -0.68 -17.13 -3.33
C MET A 212 0.41 -17.13 -2.26
N ALA A 213 0.17 -16.46 -1.13
CA ALA A 213 1.13 -16.41 -0.04
C ALA A 213 1.36 -17.79 0.59
N GLU A 214 0.31 -18.59 0.78
CA GLU A 214 0.40 -19.97 1.30
C GLU A 214 1.27 -20.85 0.39
N GLU A 215 1.00 -20.84 -0.93
CA GLU A 215 1.79 -21.61 -1.91
C GLU A 215 3.26 -21.18 -1.93
N CYS A 216 3.51 -19.87 -1.91
CA CYS A 216 4.87 -19.33 -1.85
C CYS A 216 5.58 -19.71 -0.54
N TRP A 217 4.86 -19.76 0.58
CA TRP A 217 5.38 -20.10 1.89
C TRP A 217 5.83 -21.56 1.95
N GLU A 218 5.00 -22.48 1.45
CA GLU A 218 5.35 -23.89 1.31
C GLU A 218 6.53 -24.07 0.35
N LYS A 219 6.55 -23.35 -0.79
CA LYS A 219 7.67 -23.38 -1.73
C LYS A 219 9.00 -22.94 -1.08
N LEU A 220 8.93 -21.99 -0.16
CA LEU A 220 10.06 -21.58 0.67
C LEU A 220 10.35 -22.59 1.80
N GLY A 221 9.87 -23.83 1.71
CA GLY A 221 10.15 -24.93 2.64
C GLY A 221 9.70 -24.66 4.06
N ARG A 222 8.64 -23.86 4.24
CA ARG A 222 8.00 -23.64 5.53
C ARG A 222 6.89 -24.68 5.71
N VAL A 223 6.80 -25.26 6.89
CA VAL A 223 5.95 -26.43 7.15
C VAL A 223 4.58 -26.03 7.72
N GLU A 224 4.56 -25.07 8.63
CA GLU A 224 3.31 -24.57 9.21
C GLU A 224 2.66 -23.57 8.27
N SER A 225 1.33 -23.60 8.21
CA SER A 225 0.57 -22.66 7.39
C SER A 225 0.89 -21.21 7.75
N ILE A 226 1.01 -20.35 6.73
CA ILE A 226 1.31 -18.94 6.93
C ILE A 226 0.24 -18.22 7.76
N THR A 227 -0.98 -18.75 7.77
CA THR A 227 -2.10 -18.26 8.57
C THR A 227 -1.77 -18.17 10.06
N PHE A 228 -0.95 -19.11 10.57
CA PHE A 228 -0.54 -19.15 11.97
C PHE A 228 0.84 -18.54 12.22
N ALA A 229 1.54 -18.12 11.16
CA ALA A 229 2.84 -17.47 11.29
C ALA A 229 2.66 -16.04 11.83
N PRO A 230 3.52 -15.58 12.77
CA PRO A 230 3.47 -14.21 13.25
C PRO A 230 3.86 -13.24 12.13
N TYR A 231 3.34 -12.01 12.19
CA TYR A 231 3.82 -10.94 11.30
C TYR A 231 5.36 -10.77 11.46
N PRO A 232 6.11 -10.52 10.36
CA PRO A 232 7.57 -10.50 10.41
C PRO A 232 8.11 -9.46 11.40
N LYS A 233 8.96 -9.91 12.32
CA LYS A 233 9.64 -9.03 13.26
C LYS A 233 10.72 -8.22 12.54
N VAL A 234 10.51 -6.92 12.44
CA VAL A 234 11.47 -6.02 11.79
C VAL A 234 12.76 -5.92 12.60
N ASN A 235 13.90 -6.07 11.94
CA ASN A 235 15.20 -5.86 12.55
C ASN A 235 15.64 -4.40 12.36
N PRO A 236 15.78 -3.60 13.43
CA PRO A 236 16.09 -2.17 13.34
C PRO A 236 17.38 -1.85 12.58
N LYS A 237 18.35 -2.78 12.52
CA LYS A 237 19.60 -2.57 11.77
C LYS A 237 19.35 -2.31 10.28
N TYR A 238 18.27 -2.86 9.73
CA TYR A 238 17.91 -2.72 8.32
C TYR A 238 17.07 -1.47 8.02
N LEU A 239 16.50 -0.85 9.05
CA LEU A 239 15.75 0.41 8.92
C LEU A 239 16.66 1.64 8.93
N ALA A 240 17.94 1.46 9.27
CA ALA A 240 18.91 2.53 9.19
C ALA A 240 19.14 2.88 7.71
N GLU A 241 18.70 4.08 7.32
CA GLU A 241 19.21 4.74 6.12
C GLU A 241 20.67 5.10 6.37
N ASP A 242 21.57 4.19 6.01
CA ASP A 242 23.00 4.48 5.99
C ASP A 242 23.34 5.51 4.93
N THR A 243 22.47 5.69 3.91
CA THR A 243 22.65 6.59 2.78
C THR A 243 21.45 7.53 2.66
N VAL A 244 21.69 8.84 2.55
CA VAL A 244 20.68 9.88 2.37
C VAL A 244 21.01 10.72 1.14
N SER A 245 19.98 11.20 0.45
CA SER A 245 20.12 12.06 -0.71
C SER A 245 20.30 13.53 -0.32
N TYR A 246 21.51 14.06 -0.48
CA TYR A 246 21.78 15.48 -0.35
C TYR A 246 21.51 16.20 -1.67
N VAL A 247 20.58 17.15 -1.63
CA VAL A 247 20.35 18.09 -2.73
C VAL A 247 21.35 19.23 -2.63
N ILE A 248 22.17 19.41 -3.67
CA ILE A 248 23.18 20.46 -3.71
C ILE A 248 22.69 21.61 -4.60
N GLN A 249 22.67 22.81 -4.03
CA GLN A 249 22.24 24.03 -4.67
C GLN A 249 23.34 25.09 -4.65
N VAL A 250 23.35 25.94 -5.68
CA VAL A 250 24.14 27.17 -5.70
C VAL A 250 23.21 28.33 -6.01
N ASN A 251 23.19 29.35 -5.16
CA ASN A 251 22.27 30.48 -5.22
C ASN A 251 20.79 30.03 -5.34
N GLY A 252 20.43 29.00 -4.58
CA GLY A 252 19.07 28.43 -4.55
C GLY A 252 18.69 27.57 -5.77
N LYS A 253 19.56 27.45 -6.78
CA LYS A 253 19.30 26.62 -7.96
C LYS A 253 19.90 25.22 -7.80
N PHE A 254 19.15 24.19 -8.16
CA PHE A 254 19.60 22.80 -8.17
C PHE A 254 20.83 22.60 -9.07
N ARG A 255 21.83 21.85 -8.58
CA ARG A 255 23.08 21.51 -9.29
C ARG A 255 23.40 20.03 -9.29
N ALA A 256 23.17 19.36 -8.18
CA ALA A 256 23.44 17.93 -8.07
C ALA A 256 22.56 17.29 -6.99
N LYS A 257 22.44 15.97 -7.10
CA LYS A 257 21.95 15.10 -6.04
C LYS A 257 23.07 14.11 -5.72
N TRP A 258 23.45 14.01 -4.46
CA TRP A 258 24.45 13.05 -4.00
C TRP A 258 23.83 12.10 -2.99
N ASP A 259 24.00 10.80 -3.21
CA ASP A 259 23.59 9.77 -2.26
C ASP A 259 24.81 9.40 -1.42
N LEU A 260 24.86 9.89 -0.18
CA LEU A 260 26.02 9.81 0.71
C LEU A 260 25.63 9.24 2.05
N SER A 261 26.61 8.79 2.82
CA SER A 261 26.31 8.23 4.13
C SER A 261 25.59 9.24 5.04
N LYS A 262 24.66 8.79 5.89
CA LYS A 262 23.95 9.66 6.81
C LYS A 262 24.91 10.35 7.77
N GLY A 263 24.59 11.58 8.16
CA GLY A 263 25.37 12.33 9.15
C GLY A 263 26.59 13.06 8.59
N LYS A 264 26.71 13.25 7.27
CA LYS A 264 27.73 14.15 6.71
C LYS A 264 27.61 15.53 7.32
N LYS A 265 28.77 16.06 7.72
CA LYS A 265 28.86 17.41 8.29
C LYS A 265 28.81 18.45 7.18
N LYS A 266 28.39 19.66 7.54
CA LYS A 266 28.32 20.81 6.61
C LYS A 266 29.67 21.06 5.91
N GLU A 267 30.75 20.99 6.67
CA GLU A 267 32.12 21.28 6.21
C GLU A 267 32.57 20.24 5.18
N GLU A 268 32.26 18.96 5.44
CA GLU A 268 32.60 17.84 4.56
C GLU A 268 31.88 17.97 3.21
N LEU A 269 30.57 18.24 3.21
CA LEU A 269 29.80 18.43 1.98
C LEU A 269 30.22 19.68 1.21
N LEU A 270 30.58 20.75 1.91
CA LEU A 270 31.09 21.97 1.29
C LEU A 270 32.42 21.71 0.59
N GLU A 271 33.31 20.96 1.22
CA GLU A 271 34.60 20.60 0.64
C GLU A 271 34.44 19.70 -0.59
N MET A 272 33.56 18.69 -0.51
CA MET A 272 33.18 17.89 -1.67
C MET A 272 32.62 18.77 -2.80
N ALA A 273 31.81 19.79 -2.48
CA ALA A 273 31.19 20.67 -3.49
C ALA A 273 32.20 21.60 -4.14
N LYS A 274 33.21 22.03 -3.39
CA LYS A 274 34.35 22.78 -3.91
C LYS A 274 35.25 21.92 -4.78
N GLN A 275 35.28 20.60 -4.61
CA GLN A 275 36.12 19.69 -5.40
C GLN A 275 35.38 19.10 -6.62
N ASP A 276 34.04 19.12 -6.63
CA ASP A 276 33.23 18.65 -7.75
C ASP A 276 33.28 19.62 -8.94
N LYS A 277 33.89 19.18 -10.05
CA LYS A 277 34.01 19.95 -11.30
C LYS A 277 32.67 20.41 -11.88
N LYS A 278 31.55 19.74 -11.59
CA LYS A 278 30.22 20.16 -12.04
C LYS A 278 29.71 21.32 -11.21
N ILE A 279 30.01 21.37 -9.91
CA ILE A 279 29.54 22.40 -8.99
C ILE A 279 30.45 23.64 -9.03
N GLN A 280 31.77 23.44 -9.12
CA GLN A 280 32.78 24.52 -9.20
C GLN A 280 32.43 25.59 -10.25
N LYS A 281 31.93 25.16 -11.42
CA LYS A 281 31.54 26.06 -12.53
C LYS A 281 30.48 27.08 -12.14
N PHE A 282 29.69 26.80 -11.10
CA PHE A 282 28.64 27.66 -10.59
C PHE A 282 29.06 28.48 -9.36
N LEU A 283 30.21 28.18 -8.77
CA LEU A 283 30.80 28.92 -7.65
C LEU A 283 31.61 30.11 -8.18
N THR A 284 30.93 31.06 -8.83
CA THR A 284 31.56 32.25 -9.42
C THR A 284 31.55 33.41 -8.42
N GLY A 285 32.42 33.35 -7.40
CA GLY A 285 32.52 34.41 -6.40
C GLY A 285 32.92 33.93 -5.01
N GLU A 286 32.97 34.87 -4.05
CA GLU A 286 33.20 34.56 -2.65
C GLU A 286 31.93 33.97 -2.02
N ILE A 287 32.08 32.88 -1.27
CA ILE A 287 30.96 32.24 -0.59
C ILE A 287 30.49 33.12 0.57
N LYS A 288 29.34 33.79 0.41
CA LYS A 288 28.74 34.68 1.41
C LYS A 288 28.04 33.92 2.52
N LYS A 289 27.38 32.79 2.18
CA LYS A 289 26.58 32.02 3.14
C LYS A 289 26.45 30.57 2.69
N VAL A 290 26.43 29.65 3.65
CA VAL A 290 26.14 28.23 3.40
C VAL A 290 24.98 27.81 4.28
N ILE A 291 23.88 27.39 3.65
CA ILE A 291 22.69 26.88 4.31
C ILE A 291 22.74 25.37 4.25
N PHE A 292 22.75 24.72 5.41
CA PHE A 292 22.80 23.28 5.53
C PHE A 292 21.56 22.78 6.28
N VAL A 293 20.86 21.83 5.67
CA VAL A 293 19.78 21.07 6.31
C VAL A 293 20.30 19.64 6.46
N PRO A 294 20.52 19.17 7.70
CA PRO A 294 21.05 17.83 7.96
C PRO A 294 20.31 16.74 7.17
N ASN A 295 21.09 15.85 6.56
CA ASN A 295 20.61 14.70 5.78
C ASN A 295 19.68 15.05 4.60
N LYS A 296 19.70 16.30 4.10
CA LYS A 296 18.77 16.73 3.05
C LYS A 296 19.35 17.69 2.04
N LEU A 297 20.04 18.76 2.46
CA LEU A 297 20.37 19.86 1.54
C LEU A 297 21.62 20.63 1.95
N LEU A 298 22.40 21.02 0.94
CA LEU A 298 23.44 22.03 1.03
C LEU A 298 23.18 23.09 -0.05
N ASN A 299 22.90 24.34 0.36
CA ASN A 299 22.80 25.48 -0.55
C ASN A 299 23.93 26.46 -0.29
N ILE A 300 24.75 26.69 -1.31
CA ILE A 300 25.91 27.57 -1.28
C ILE A 300 25.52 28.89 -1.94
N VAL A 301 25.59 29.98 -1.18
CA VAL A 301 25.35 31.33 -1.69
C VAL A 301 26.71 31.95 -2.00
N ALA A 302 27.03 32.11 -3.29
CA ALA A 302 28.30 32.59 -3.83
C ALA A 302 28.06 33.72 -4.82
#